data_AF-A0A355FSL3-F1
#
_entry.id   AF-A0A355FSL3-F1
#
_cell.length_a   1.000
_cell.length_b   1.000
_cell.length_c   1.000
_cell.angle_alpha   90.00
_cell.angle_beta   90.00
_cell.angle_gamma   90.00
#
_symmetry.space_group_name_H-M   'P 1'
#
loop_
_entity.id
_entity.type
_entity.pdbx_description
1 polymer ?
#
loop_
_entity_poly.entity_id
_entity_poly.type
_entity_poly.pdbx_seq_one_letter_code
_entity_poly.pdbx_strand_id
1 'polypeptide(L)' 'MEWKVVALSIGLLALGFAGIAIKILVKKDGKFAGTCASQNPFLNEEGAACSLCGAKPEEQCRGDEGSGKIVG' A
#
# COMPACT_ATOMS: atom_id res chain seq x y z
N MET A 1 8.55 -0.18 -32.29
CA MET A 1 8.38 -0.91 -31.01
C MET A 1 8.20 -2.37 -31.37
N GLU A 2 9.12 -3.22 -30.95
CA GLU A 2 9.07 -4.66 -31.21
C GLU A 2 7.88 -5.26 -30.43
N TRP A 3 6.87 -5.81 -31.13
CA TRP A 3 5.64 -6.36 -30.51
C TRP A 3 5.90 -7.39 -29.41
N LYS A 4 7.02 -8.13 -29.52
CA LYS A 4 7.48 -9.08 -28.50
C LYS A 4 7.72 -8.44 -27.14
N VAL A 5 8.26 -7.22 -27.11
CA VAL A 5 8.51 -6.48 -25.86
C VAL A 5 7.20 -6.02 -25.24
N VAL A 6 6.24 -5.61 -26.08
CA VAL A 6 4.90 -5.17 -25.64
C VAL A 6 4.10 -6.33 -25.04
N ALA A 7 4.10 -7.50 -25.69
CA ALA A 7 3.43 -8.68 -25.15
C ALA A 7 4.07 -9.15 -23.82
N LEU A 8 5.40 -9.09 -23.72
CA LEU A 8 6.12 -9.49 -22.52
C LEU A 8 5.88 -8.52 -21.35
N SER A 9 5.84 -7.21 -21.60
CA SER A 9 5.56 -6.21 -20.56
C SER A 9 4.12 -6.30 -20.05
N ILE A 10 3.14 -6.51 -20.93
CA ILE A 10 1.74 -6.72 -20.54
C ILE A 10 1.60 -7.99 -19.70
N GLY A 11 2.27 -9.09 -20.09
CA GLY A 11 2.26 -10.33 -19.32
C GLY A 11 2.84 -10.16 -17.91
N LEU A 12 3.94 -9.42 -17.78
CA LEU A 12 4.60 -9.17 -16.50
C LEU A 12 3.74 -8.29 -15.58
N LEU A 13 3.09 -7.26 -16.13
CA LEU A 13 2.13 -6.41 -15.41
C LEU A 13 0.93 -7.24 -14.93
N ALA A 14 0.33 -8.03 -15.83
CA ALA A 14 -0.82 -8.87 -15.52
C ALA A 14 -0.51 -9.86 -14.39
N LEU A 15 0.70 -10.45 -14.37
CA LEU A 15 1.14 -11.34 -13.31
C LEU A 15 1.25 -10.63 -11.95
N GLY A 16 1.76 -9.39 -11.94
CA GLY A 16 1.83 -8.57 -10.72
C GLY A 16 0.44 -8.30 -10.13
N PHE A 17 -0.52 -7.88 -10.96
CA PHE A 17 -1.90 -7.65 -10.52
C PHE A 17 -2.60 -8.94 -10.10
N ALA A 18 -2.38 -10.05 -10.81
CA ALA A 18 -2.91 -11.35 -10.42
C ALA A 18 -2.40 -11.78 -9.04
N GLY A 19 -1.12 -11.59 -8.74
CA GLY A 19 -0.54 -11.88 -7.42
C GLY A 19 -1.16 -11.05 -6.30
N ILE A 20 -1.41 -9.76 -6.54
CA ILE A 20 -2.10 -8.89 -5.57
C ILE A 20 -3.54 -9.36 -5.39
N ALA A 21 -4.28 -9.60 -6.47
CA ALA A 21 -5.67 -10.04 -6.45
C ALA A 21 -5.85 -11.36 -5.68
N ILE A 22 -4.99 -12.35 -5.91
CA ILE A 22 -4.99 -13.62 -5.17
C ILE A 22 -4.79 -13.36 -3.67
N LYS A 23 -3.87 -12.46 -3.30
CA LYS A 23 -3.60 -12.11 -1.90
C LYS A 23 -4.82 -11.49 -1.21
N ILE A 24 -5.65 -10.74 -1.94
CA ILE A 24 -6.92 -10.18 -1.44
C ILE A 24 -7.92 -11.31 -1.13
N LEU A 25 -8.06 -12.26 -2.06
CA LEU A 25 -9.02 -13.37 -1.92
C LEU A 25 -8.61 -14.36 -0.82
N VAL A 26 -7.31 -14.55 -0.60
CA VAL A 26 -6.79 -15.49 0.42
C VAL A 26 -6.78 -14.87 1.83
N LYS A 27 -6.62 -13.54 1.96
CA LYS A 27 -6.73 -12.86 3.28
C LYS A 27 -8.19 -12.58 3.63
N LYS A 28 -8.78 -13.45 4.45
CA LYS A 28 -10.18 -13.35 4.92
C LYS A 28 -10.54 -12.12 5.77
N ASP A 29 -9.57 -11.41 6.34
CA ASP A 29 -9.82 -10.25 7.22
C ASP A 29 -9.49 -8.89 6.60
N GLY A 30 -9.17 -8.82 5.30
CA GLY A 30 -9.02 -7.54 4.57
C GLY A 30 -7.93 -6.59 5.09
N LYS A 31 -7.16 -6.96 6.13
CA LYS A 31 -6.11 -6.13 6.70
C LYS A 31 -4.86 -6.19 5.84
N PHE A 32 -4.78 -5.25 4.91
CA PHE A 32 -3.52 -4.86 4.29
C PHE A 32 -2.79 -4.01 5.34
N ALA A 33 -1.90 -4.66 6.09
CA ALA A 33 -0.99 -3.95 6.99
C ALA A 33 -0.22 -2.92 6.16
N GLY A 34 -0.54 -1.64 6.33
CA GLY A 34 0.19 -0.53 5.72
C GLY A 34 0.14 -0.48 4.18
N THR A 35 -1.03 -0.17 3.59
CA THR A 35 -1.02 0.43 2.23
C THR A 35 -0.41 1.84 2.23
N CYS A 36 -0.24 2.43 3.42
CA CYS A 36 0.55 3.64 3.64
C CYS A 36 2.04 3.27 3.78
N ALA A 37 2.88 3.75 2.84
CA ALA A 37 4.34 3.56 2.89
C ALA A 37 4.95 4.02 4.23
N SER A 38 4.36 5.02 4.88
CA SER A 38 4.81 5.56 6.17
C SER A 38 4.52 4.65 7.37
N GLN A 39 3.72 3.59 7.19
CA GLN A 39 3.48 2.55 8.20
C GLN A 39 4.26 1.27 7.92
N ASN A 40 5.13 1.26 6.91
CA ASN A 40 5.98 0.14 6.64
C ASN A 40 7.05 0.02 7.74
N PRO A 41 7.14 -1.09 8.49
CA PRO A 41 8.06 -1.24 9.62
C PRO A 41 9.55 -1.17 9.22
N PHE A 42 9.87 -1.36 7.93
CA PHE A 42 11.23 -1.18 7.41
C PHE A 42 11.58 0.28 7.09
N LEU A 43 10.57 1.16 6.95
CA LEU A 43 10.77 2.60 6.79
C LEU A 43 10.54 3.36 8.11
N ASN A 44 9.74 2.78 9.00
CA ASN A 44 9.36 3.34 10.29
C ASN A 44 9.86 2.42 11.41
N GLU A 45 11.18 2.29 11.52
CA GLU A 45 11.88 1.50 12.54
C GLU A 45 11.88 2.18 13.93
N GLU A 46 11.56 3.48 13.99
CA GLU A 46 11.57 4.27 15.23
C GLU A 46 10.27 4.15 16.05
N GLY A 47 9.28 3.40 15.56
CA GLY A 47 7.94 3.36 16.16
C GLY A 47 7.24 4.73 16.11
N ALA A 48 7.70 5.61 15.22
CA ALA A 48 7.23 6.97 15.11
C ALA A 48 5.83 7.00 14.52
N ALA A 49 4.99 7.89 15.04
CA ALA A 49 3.71 8.19 14.41
C ALA A 49 3.92 8.63 12.96
N CYS A 50 3.10 8.14 12.04
CA CYS A 50 3.13 8.52 10.63
C CYS A 50 3.09 10.06 10.51
N SER A 51 4.11 10.69 9.94
CA SER A 51 4.18 12.17 9.85
C SER A 51 3.06 12.78 8.99
N LEU A 52 2.36 11.98 8.19
CA LEU A 52 1.25 12.41 7.33
C LEU A 52 -0.12 12.34 8.03
N CYS A 53 -0.35 11.32 8.86
CA CYS A 53 -1.68 11.04 9.43
C CYS A 53 -1.70 10.93 10.97
N GLY A 54 -0.53 10.98 11.63
CA GLY A 54 -0.37 10.86 13.08
C GLY A 54 -0.63 9.45 13.65
N ALA A 55 -1.01 8.47 12.82
CA ALA A 55 -1.29 7.13 13.29
C ALA A 55 -0.02 6.38 13.73
N LYS A 56 -0.12 5.63 14.83
CA LYS A 56 0.94 4.73 15.29
C LYS A 56 1.09 3.53 14.34
N PRO A 57 2.25 2.86 14.30
CA PRO A 57 2.49 1.71 13.41
C PRO A 57 1.43 0.60 13.50
N GLU A 58 0.83 0.39 14.68
CA GLU A 58 -0.22 -0.62 14.87
C GLU A 58 -1.64 -0.11 14.56
N GLU A 59 -1.83 1.20 14.40
CA GLU A 59 -3.13 1.82 14.09
C GLU A 59 -3.26 2.09 12.59
N GLN A 60 -4.43 1.86 12.01
CA GLN A 60 -4.68 2.22 10.62
C GLN A 60 -4.77 3.75 10.48
N CYS A 61 -4.09 4.34 9.48
CA CYS A 61 -4.31 5.75 9.16
C CYS A 61 -5.81 6.02 8.98
N ARG A 62 -6.39 6.82 9.88
CA ARG A 62 -7.80 7.24 9.82
C ARG A 62 -7.92 8.38 8.82
N GLY A 63 -8.06 8.06 7.55
CA GLY A 63 -8.53 9.00 6.55
C GLY A 63 -10.05 9.04 6.61
N ASP A 64 -10.61 9.92 7.45
CA ASP A 64 -12.03 10.22 7.34
C ASP A 64 -12.24 11.09 6.09
N GLU A 65 -13.32 10.77 5.39
CA GLU A 65 -13.89 11.48 4.27
C GLU A 65 -14.08 12.98 4.52
N GLY A 66 -12.99 13.74 4.30
CA GLY A 66 -12.96 15.19 4.32
C GLY A 66 -12.10 15.77 5.44
N SER A 67 -11.32 16.80 5.09
CA SER A 67 -10.44 17.58 5.98
C SER A 67 -9.11 16.86 6.29
N GLY A 68 -8.01 17.22 5.65
CA GLY A 68 -7.48 18.57 5.80
C GLY A 68 -6.94 18.74 7.21
N LYS A 69 -5.68 18.34 7.44
CA LYS A 69 -4.75 19.16 8.21
C LYS A 69 -3.32 18.85 7.77
N ILE A 70 -2.90 19.66 6.80
CA ILE A 70 -1.53 20.13 6.70
C ILE A 70 -0.94 20.34 8.09
N VAL A 71 0.26 19.81 8.27
CA VAL A 71 1.21 20.06 9.36
C VAL A 71 0.97 21.40 10.05
N GLY A 72 0.75 21.34 11.36
CA GLY A 72 0.69 22.48 12.28
C GLY A 72 0.64 21.98 13.70
#